data_AF-A0A2W6VQD1-F1
#
_entry.id   AF-A0A2W6VQD1-F1
#
_cell.length_a   1.000
_cell.length_b   1.000
_cell.length_c   1.000
_cell.angle_alpha   90.00
_cell.angle_beta   90.00
_cell.angle_gamma   90.00
#
_symmetry.space_group_name_H-M   'P 1'
#
loop_
_entity.id
_entity.type
_entity.pdbx_description
1 polymer ?
#
loop_
_entity_poly.entity_id
_entity_poly.type
_entity_poly.pdbx_seq_one_letter_code
_entity_poly.pdbx_strand_id
1 'polypeptide(L)'
;MRKHGEEHMLRTLTGMAVAAACFSAAPAAASIIWTDWTNIDSSTATGNIDGITVTLGGPFDNWQISGGTDYWRQGGVTPWPAYDGVTNLPANNDFIAPSGSQATHVISFSSPVTDPYFAIISLGQYGIQTNWTFDAPFTLIDQGQGFWGNGAFTIVGNSITAGEAHGIIRFQGTYSQITLVTNNTENWSGLTIGIEAVPEPAAWAMLIMGFGLVGIAARRRDRSLAA
;
A
#
# COMPACT_ATOMS: atom_id res chain seq x y z
N MET A 1 27.74 -80.93 -14.98
CA MET A 1 26.30 -80.75 -14.73
C MET A 1 26.16 -79.89 -13.47
N ARG A 2 25.60 -78.69 -13.63
CA ARG A 2 25.22 -77.64 -12.65
C ARG A 2 26.32 -76.90 -11.86
N LYS A 3 26.33 -75.58 -12.12
CA LYS A 3 27.17 -74.49 -11.60
C LYS A 3 26.71 -74.04 -10.20
N HIS A 4 27.67 -73.65 -9.37
CA HIS A 4 27.53 -72.61 -8.33
C HIS A 4 27.36 -71.23 -8.99
N GLY A 5 26.52 -70.38 -8.39
CA GLY A 5 26.32 -68.96 -8.68
C GLY A 5 25.15 -68.50 -7.80
N GLU A 6 25.40 -67.83 -6.68
CA GLU A 6 25.54 -66.37 -6.54
C GLU A 6 24.23 -65.61 -6.80
N GLU A 7 24.01 -64.59 -5.96
CA GLU A 7 22.99 -63.54 -6.02
C GLU A 7 21.64 -63.77 -5.31
N HIS A 8 21.70 -63.83 -3.97
CA HIS A 8 20.66 -63.23 -3.13
C HIS A 8 21.23 -62.00 -2.40
N MET A 9 21.68 -61.01 -3.16
CA MET A 9 21.96 -59.66 -2.65
C MET A 9 21.10 -58.64 -3.38
N LEU A 10 19.78 -58.78 -3.25
CA LEU A 10 18.81 -57.78 -3.71
C LEU A 10 17.88 -57.43 -2.55
N ARG A 11 18.38 -56.62 -1.61
CA ARG A 11 17.54 -55.91 -0.62
C ARG A 11 17.72 -54.41 -0.83
N THR A 12 17.02 -53.95 -1.87
CA THR A 12 16.28 -52.69 -1.93
C THR A 12 16.96 -51.46 -1.28
N LEU A 13 17.82 -50.79 -2.05
CA LEU A 13 18.15 -49.38 -1.83
C LEU A 13 16.93 -48.55 -2.25
N THR A 14 16.07 -48.21 -1.29
CA THR A 14 14.96 -47.27 -1.51
C THR A 14 15.53 -45.85 -1.63
N GLY A 15 15.74 -45.39 -2.86
CA GLY A 15 16.11 -44.01 -3.14
C GLY A 15 14.95 -43.06 -2.84
N MET A 16 15.07 -42.25 -1.78
CA MET A 16 14.19 -41.09 -1.57
C MET A 16 14.79 -39.90 -2.33
N ALA A 17 14.31 -39.67 -3.55
CA ALA A 17 14.47 -38.40 -4.23
C ALA A 17 13.54 -37.37 -3.57
N VAL A 18 14.09 -36.37 -2.90
CA VAL A 18 13.34 -35.21 -2.44
C VAL A 18 13.15 -34.30 -3.66
N ALA A 19 11.98 -34.38 -4.29
CA ALA A 19 11.59 -33.41 -5.31
C ALA A 19 11.29 -32.07 -4.61
N ALA A 20 12.19 -31.10 -4.77
CA ALA A 20 11.95 -29.72 -4.38
C ALA A 20 10.93 -29.11 -5.37
N ALA A 21 9.66 -29.09 -4.99
CA ALA A 21 8.65 -28.33 -5.71
C ALA A 21 8.87 -26.84 -5.41
N CYS A 22 9.42 -26.10 -6.37
CA CYS A 22 9.43 -24.65 -6.32
C CYS A 22 7.98 -24.16 -6.47
N PHE A 23 7.33 -23.81 -5.36
CA PHE A 23 6.07 -23.07 -5.39
C PHE A 23 6.37 -21.65 -5.89
N SER A 24 6.16 -21.40 -7.18
CA SER A 24 6.06 -20.04 -7.71
C SER A 24 4.71 -19.47 -7.26
N ALA A 25 4.68 -18.78 -6.12
CA ALA A 25 3.54 -17.94 -5.79
C ALA A 25 3.53 -16.77 -6.76
N ALA A 26 2.48 -16.65 -7.58
CA ALA A 26 2.25 -15.41 -8.32
C ALA A 26 2.06 -14.29 -7.28
N PRO A 27 2.69 -13.11 -7.45
CA PRO A 27 2.44 -12.00 -6.53
C PRO A 27 0.95 -11.67 -6.58
N ALA A 28 0.27 -11.76 -5.43
CA ALA A 28 -1.04 -11.16 -5.28
C ALA A 28 -0.90 -9.66 -5.54
N ALA A 29 -1.84 -9.05 -6.25
CA ALA A 29 -1.91 -7.59 -6.31
C ALA A 29 -1.99 -7.09 -4.86
N ALA A 30 -0.98 -6.35 -4.42
CA ALA A 30 -0.88 -5.98 -3.02
C ALA A 30 -1.98 -4.96 -2.67
N SER A 31 -2.65 -5.20 -1.55
CA SER A 31 -3.61 -4.26 -0.98
C SER A 31 -2.90 -2.98 -0.54
N ILE A 32 -3.55 -1.83 -0.66
CA ILE A 32 -3.04 -0.59 -0.07
C ILE A 32 -3.51 -0.52 1.39
N ILE A 33 -2.56 -0.38 2.31
CA ILE A 33 -2.85 -0.02 3.70
C ILE A 33 -2.95 1.49 3.74
N TRP A 34 -4.07 2.03 4.22
CA TRP A 34 -4.30 3.48 4.31
C TRP A 34 -4.06 3.96 5.75
N THR A 35 -3.59 5.19 5.90
CA THR A 35 -3.35 5.80 7.21
C THR A 35 -4.64 5.85 8.02
N ASP A 36 -4.56 5.35 9.25
CA ASP A 36 -5.54 5.56 10.32
C ASP A 36 -5.15 6.84 11.06
N TRP A 37 -5.87 7.93 10.78
CA TRP A 37 -5.60 9.22 11.43
C TRP A 37 -6.26 9.21 12.80
N THR A 38 -5.52 9.54 13.85
CA THR A 38 -6.01 9.34 15.24
C THR A 38 -5.97 10.60 16.09
N ASN A 39 -5.19 11.60 15.68
CA ASN A 39 -5.08 12.85 16.41
C ASN A 39 -4.84 14.02 15.45
N ILE A 40 -5.47 15.15 15.73
CA ILE A 40 -5.30 16.38 14.95
C ILE A 40 -5.42 17.60 15.85
N ASP A 41 -4.57 18.60 15.59
CA ASP A 41 -4.68 19.96 16.10
C ASP A 41 -4.74 20.97 14.94
N SER A 42 -4.62 22.26 15.23
CA SER A 42 -4.69 23.33 14.22
C SER A 42 -3.61 23.28 13.14
N SER A 43 -2.55 22.50 13.34
CA SER A 43 -1.34 22.53 12.52
C SER A 43 -0.69 21.17 12.29
N THR A 44 -1.10 20.13 13.03
CA THR A 44 -0.52 18.80 12.95
C THR A 44 -1.62 17.74 12.99
N ALA A 45 -1.64 16.86 12.00
CA ALA A 45 -2.38 15.60 12.03
C ALA A 45 -1.39 14.45 12.18
N THR A 46 -1.74 13.44 12.98
CA THR A 46 -0.94 12.24 13.17
C THR A 46 -1.79 10.98 13.05
N GLY A 47 -1.22 9.97 12.39
CA GLY A 47 -1.85 8.68 12.19
C GLY A 47 -0.85 7.54 12.15
N ASN A 48 -1.36 6.33 11.97
CA ASN A 48 -0.55 5.13 11.81
C ASN A 48 -0.84 4.45 10.47
N ILE A 49 0.21 3.93 9.85
CA ILE A 49 0.13 3.10 8.66
C ILE A 49 1.08 1.91 8.84
N ASP A 50 0.53 0.75 9.15
CA ASP A 50 1.30 -0.50 9.35
C ASP A 50 2.47 -0.35 10.35
N GLY A 51 2.23 0.30 11.49
CA GLY A 51 3.26 0.53 12.50
C GLY A 51 4.18 1.74 12.23
N ILE A 52 4.04 2.42 11.09
CA ILE A 52 4.74 3.68 10.77
C ILE A 52 3.85 4.85 11.20
N THR A 53 4.39 5.78 11.99
CA THR A 53 3.69 7.04 12.29
C THR A 53 3.78 7.96 11.07
N VAL A 54 2.64 8.46 10.63
CA VAL A 54 2.52 9.50 9.61
C VAL A 54 2.17 10.81 10.31
N THR A 55 2.92 11.86 10.02
CA THR A 55 2.64 13.22 10.51
C THR A 55 2.44 14.12 9.31
N LEU A 56 1.30 14.80 9.22
CA LEU A 56 1.05 15.87 8.27
C LEU A 56 1.05 17.19 9.05
N GLY A 57 2.03 18.05 8.78
CA GLY A 57 2.10 19.40 9.35
C GLY A 57 1.68 20.46 8.33
N GLY A 58 0.88 21.43 8.73
CA GLY A 58 0.35 22.50 7.87
C GLY A 58 -1.02 23.00 8.36
N PRO A 59 -1.56 24.09 7.80
CA PRO A 59 -2.92 24.54 8.13
C PRO A 59 -4.00 23.59 7.57
N PHE A 60 -5.10 23.38 8.29
CA PHE A 60 -6.20 22.53 7.82
C PHE A 60 -7.54 23.25 7.94
N ASP A 61 -8.45 23.00 7.00
CA ASP A 61 -9.81 23.55 7.05
C ASP A 61 -10.85 22.51 7.50
N ASN A 62 -10.59 21.22 7.25
CA ASN A 62 -11.54 20.15 7.53
C ASN A 62 -10.83 18.79 7.64
N TRP A 63 -11.50 17.81 8.25
CA TRP A 63 -10.95 16.46 8.45
C TRP A 63 -12.02 15.47 8.89
N GLN A 64 -11.72 14.19 8.67
CA GLN A 64 -12.41 13.06 9.27
C GLN A 64 -11.34 12.06 9.73
N ILE A 65 -11.28 11.76 11.03
CA ILE A 65 -10.19 10.95 11.64
C ILE A 65 -10.75 9.86 12.58
N SER A 66 -12.00 9.47 12.37
CA SER A 66 -12.71 8.47 13.17
C SER A 66 -13.78 7.79 12.32
N GLY A 67 -13.52 7.69 11.02
CA GLY A 67 -14.50 7.38 9.99
C GLY A 67 -15.71 8.30 9.97
N GLY A 68 -16.80 7.82 9.36
CA GLY A 68 -17.97 8.64 9.06
C GLY A 68 -18.37 8.51 7.60
N THR A 69 -18.73 9.62 6.98
CA THR A 69 -19.16 9.64 5.57
C THR A 69 -18.01 9.19 4.68
N ASP A 70 -18.32 8.30 3.75
CA ASP A 70 -17.37 7.85 2.76
C ASP A 70 -17.30 8.86 1.60
N TYR A 71 -16.30 9.73 1.65
CA TYR A 71 -16.04 10.72 0.60
C TYR A 71 -15.15 10.19 -0.54
N TRP A 72 -14.56 9.00 -0.36
CA TRP A 72 -13.70 8.34 -1.33
C TRP A 72 -14.51 7.65 -2.42
N ARG A 73 -15.69 7.15 -2.06
CA ARG A 73 -16.60 6.46 -2.98
C ARG A 73 -17.71 7.38 -3.48
N GLN A 74 -18.44 6.89 -4.49
CA GLN A 74 -19.50 7.63 -5.18
C GLN A 74 -20.60 8.11 -4.21
N GLY A 75 -20.85 9.41 -4.24
CA GLY A 75 -22.00 10.06 -3.60
C GLY A 75 -23.28 9.86 -4.42
N GLY A 76 -23.70 8.61 -4.63
CA GLY A 76 -25.01 8.28 -5.21
C GLY A 76 -25.14 8.41 -6.74
N VAL A 77 -25.65 7.31 -7.32
CA VAL A 77 -26.11 7.02 -8.69
C VAL A 77 -25.09 6.94 -9.85
N THR A 78 -24.92 5.70 -10.30
CA THR A 78 -24.50 5.20 -11.62
C THR A 78 -24.92 6.09 -12.80
N PRO A 79 -24.09 6.22 -13.87
CA PRO A 79 -23.37 5.09 -14.48
C PRO A 79 -21.84 5.20 -14.57
N TRP A 80 -21.15 6.00 -13.76
CA TRP A 80 -19.68 5.96 -13.76
C TRP A 80 -19.18 4.89 -12.78
N PRO A 81 -18.18 4.06 -13.16
CA PRO A 81 -17.38 3.35 -12.19
C PRO A 81 -16.72 4.37 -11.25
N ALA A 82 -16.71 4.09 -9.95
CA ALA A 82 -15.81 4.80 -9.05
C ALA A 82 -14.36 4.64 -9.54
N TYR A 83 -13.45 5.51 -9.14
CA TYR A 83 -12.02 5.29 -9.38
C TYR A 83 -11.55 4.13 -8.48
N ASP A 84 -11.60 2.93 -9.04
CA ASP A 84 -11.36 1.65 -8.37
C ASP A 84 -10.25 0.82 -9.07
N GLY A 85 -9.41 1.47 -9.88
CA GLY A 85 -8.24 0.89 -10.54
C GLY A 85 -7.13 0.43 -9.58
N VAL A 86 -7.30 0.64 -8.28
CA VAL A 86 -6.47 0.09 -7.21
C VAL A 86 -7.18 -1.06 -6.48
N THR A 87 -6.41 -1.90 -5.79
CA THR A 87 -6.92 -3.04 -5.02
C THR A 87 -7.95 -2.65 -3.96
N ASN A 88 -7.83 -1.47 -3.35
CA ASN A 88 -8.81 -0.91 -2.43
C ASN A 88 -8.66 0.60 -2.22
N LEU A 89 -9.80 1.30 -2.09
CA LEU A 89 -9.89 2.68 -1.60
C LEU A 89 -9.77 2.73 -0.05
N PRO A 90 -9.51 3.92 0.54
CA PRO A 90 -9.56 4.10 1.99
C PRO A 90 -10.90 3.58 2.56
N ALA A 91 -10.82 2.69 3.55
CA ALA A 91 -11.99 2.01 4.11
C ALA A 91 -12.35 2.51 5.52
N ASN A 92 -11.42 3.15 6.22
CA ASN A 92 -11.68 3.87 7.46
C ASN A 92 -12.36 5.23 7.21
N ASN A 93 -12.47 5.67 5.95
CA ASN A 93 -13.02 6.96 5.54
C ASN A 93 -12.25 8.19 6.05
N ASP A 94 -11.05 8.02 6.59
CA ASP A 94 -10.31 9.14 7.14
C ASP A 94 -9.65 9.99 6.05
N PHE A 95 -9.64 11.30 6.25
CA PHE A 95 -8.94 12.27 5.41
C PHE A 95 -8.56 13.51 6.21
N ILE A 96 -7.55 14.23 5.72
CA ILE A 96 -7.20 15.58 6.17
C ILE A 96 -7.37 16.51 4.98
N ALA A 97 -7.95 17.70 5.16
CA ALA A 97 -8.03 18.73 4.12
C ALA A 97 -6.99 19.83 4.39
N PRO A 98 -5.80 19.73 3.74
CA PRO A 98 -4.86 20.85 3.64
C PRO A 98 -5.56 22.13 3.24
N SER A 99 -5.12 23.28 3.77
CA SER A 99 -5.66 24.57 3.39
C SER A 99 -4.61 25.61 3.06
N GLY A 100 -5.07 26.78 2.62
CA GLY A 100 -4.24 27.95 2.34
C GLY A 100 -3.74 28.05 0.90
N SER A 101 -3.41 29.29 0.54
CA SER A 101 -2.81 29.66 -0.74
C SER A 101 -1.31 29.86 -0.57
N GLN A 102 -0.52 29.21 -1.41
CA GLN A 102 0.93 29.05 -1.25
C GLN A 102 1.33 28.54 0.15
N ALA A 103 0.50 27.68 0.74
CA ALA A 103 0.75 27.11 2.05
C ALA A 103 1.51 25.80 1.93
N THR A 104 2.52 25.62 2.78
CA THR A 104 3.37 24.43 2.80
C THR A 104 2.84 23.43 3.82
N HIS A 105 2.73 22.18 3.37
CA HIS A 105 2.37 21.02 4.16
C HIS A 105 3.47 19.99 4.06
N VAL A 106 3.84 19.40 5.20
CA VAL A 106 4.95 18.46 5.29
C VAL A 106 4.43 17.12 5.80
N ILE A 107 4.44 16.12 4.92
CA ILE A 107 4.10 14.73 5.25
C ILE A 107 5.41 14.04 5.66
N SER A 108 5.52 13.58 6.91
CA SER A 108 6.70 12.89 7.43
C SER A 108 6.37 11.50 7.93
N PHE A 109 7.31 10.57 7.80
CA PHE A 109 7.18 9.17 8.22
C PHE A 109 8.22 8.85 9.30
N SER A 110 7.81 8.14 10.37
CA SER A 110 8.75 7.71 11.43
C SER A 110 9.79 6.69 10.96
N SER A 111 9.59 6.10 9.78
CA SER A 111 10.55 5.29 9.04
C SER A 111 10.32 5.50 7.55
N PRO A 112 11.37 5.50 6.70
CA PRO A 112 11.19 5.75 5.28
C PRO A 112 10.22 4.74 4.64
N VAL A 113 9.26 5.25 3.86
CA VAL A 113 8.27 4.44 3.13
C VAL A 113 8.66 4.35 1.66
N THR A 114 8.47 3.18 1.06
CA THR A 114 8.70 2.98 -0.37
C THR A 114 7.39 3.07 -1.13
N ASP A 115 7.45 3.82 -2.22
CA ASP A 115 6.40 4.09 -3.16
C ASP A 115 5.02 4.46 -2.59
N PRO A 116 4.91 5.49 -1.72
CA PRO A 116 3.64 5.81 -1.07
C PRO A 116 2.57 6.27 -2.07
N TYR A 117 1.32 5.91 -1.77
CA TYR A 117 0.11 6.33 -2.47
C TYR A 117 -0.53 7.49 -1.75
N PHE A 118 -1.05 8.46 -2.50
CA PHE A 118 -1.88 9.54 -1.96
C PHE A 118 -3.24 9.45 -2.65
N ALA A 119 -4.29 9.22 -1.87
CA ALA A 119 -5.66 9.36 -2.35
C ALA A 119 -6.11 10.81 -2.13
N ILE A 120 -6.77 11.38 -3.13
CA ILE A 120 -7.21 12.77 -3.15
C ILE A 120 -8.72 12.80 -3.43
N ILE A 121 -9.45 13.63 -2.67
CA ILE A 121 -10.88 13.88 -2.85
C ILE A 121 -11.14 15.37 -3.08
N SER A 122 -12.11 15.69 -3.94
CA SER A 122 -12.60 17.06 -4.14
C SER A 122 -11.47 18.06 -4.43
N LEU A 123 -10.55 17.75 -5.34
CA LEU A 123 -9.50 18.73 -5.67
C LEU A 123 -10.10 19.83 -6.53
N GLY A 124 -10.34 21.00 -5.92
CA GLY A 124 -11.03 22.12 -6.53
C GLY A 124 -12.55 21.91 -6.59
N GLN A 125 -13.25 22.90 -7.13
CA GLN A 125 -14.70 22.87 -7.29
C GLN A 125 -15.10 23.10 -8.75
N TYR A 126 -16.32 22.73 -9.15
CA TYR A 126 -16.84 23.13 -10.46
C TYR A 126 -16.71 24.65 -10.69
N GLY A 127 -15.93 25.04 -11.70
CA GLY A 127 -15.64 26.44 -12.03
C GLY A 127 -14.53 27.11 -11.20
N ILE A 128 -13.96 26.41 -10.20
CA ILE A 128 -12.88 26.90 -9.33
C ILE A 128 -11.73 25.90 -9.36
N GLN A 129 -10.60 26.28 -9.94
CA GLN A 129 -9.43 25.42 -9.98
C GLN A 129 -8.60 25.54 -8.70
N THR A 130 -8.20 24.39 -8.17
CA THR A 130 -7.20 24.26 -7.11
C THR A 130 -5.94 23.63 -7.69
N ASN A 131 -4.77 24.10 -7.24
CA ASN A 131 -3.48 23.56 -7.65
C ASN A 131 -2.68 23.08 -6.44
N TRP A 132 -2.18 21.85 -6.50
CA TRP A 132 -1.27 21.25 -5.54
C TRP A 132 0.06 20.94 -6.22
N THR A 133 1.17 21.26 -5.56
CA THR A 133 2.51 20.98 -6.07
C THR A 133 3.32 20.22 -5.05
N PHE A 134 3.88 19.08 -5.45
CA PHE A 134 4.71 18.25 -4.61
C PHE A 134 6.21 18.46 -4.90
N ASP A 135 7.06 18.24 -3.90
CA ASP A 135 8.52 18.26 -4.07
C ASP A 135 9.08 16.97 -4.67
N ALA A 136 8.24 15.95 -4.84
CA ALA A 136 8.58 14.64 -5.39
C ALA A 136 7.78 14.31 -6.66
N PRO A 137 8.38 13.57 -7.61
CA PRO A 137 7.66 13.11 -8.79
C PRO A 137 6.64 12.03 -8.41
N PHE A 138 5.48 12.07 -9.06
CA PHE A 138 4.43 11.07 -8.92
C PHE A 138 3.88 10.64 -10.28
N THR A 139 3.14 9.54 -10.25
CA THR A 139 2.37 9.02 -11.37
C THR A 139 0.90 8.97 -10.98
N LEU A 140 0.01 9.26 -11.93
CA LEU A 140 -1.42 9.01 -11.77
C LEU A 140 -1.65 7.51 -11.84
N ILE A 141 -2.25 6.95 -10.79
CA ILE A 141 -2.62 5.53 -10.74
C ILE A 141 -4.05 5.36 -11.24
N ASP A 142 -4.95 6.19 -10.74
CA ASP A 142 -6.35 6.13 -11.11
C ASP A 142 -7.07 7.45 -10.80
N GLN A 143 -8.17 7.72 -11.50
CA GLN A 143 -9.05 8.87 -11.26
C GLN A 143 -10.45 8.59 -11.80
N GLY A 144 -11.45 9.32 -11.29
CA GLY A 144 -12.83 9.08 -11.68
C GLY A 144 -13.83 9.80 -10.78
N GLN A 145 -15.08 9.32 -10.79
CA GLN A 145 -16.13 9.94 -9.98
C GLN A 145 -15.90 9.63 -8.49
N GLY A 146 -15.86 10.68 -7.67
CA GLY A 146 -15.93 10.58 -6.22
C GLY A 146 -17.26 11.12 -5.67
N PHE A 147 -17.24 11.55 -4.41
CA PHE A 147 -18.46 12.00 -3.73
C PHE A 147 -19.05 13.28 -4.34
N TRP A 148 -18.21 14.25 -4.70
CA TRP A 148 -18.65 15.60 -5.10
C TRP A 148 -18.64 15.85 -6.60
N GLY A 149 -17.88 15.06 -7.38
CA GLY A 149 -17.85 15.22 -8.82
C GLY A 149 -17.02 14.19 -9.56
N ASN A 150 -16.88 14.46 -10.85
CA ASN A 150 -16.18 13.64 -11.85
C ASN A 150 -15.15 14.48 -12.64
N GLY A 151 -14.58 15.51 -12.01
CA GLY A 151 -13.49 16.28 -12.58
C GLY A 151 -12.25 15.42 -12.86
N ALA A 152 -11.34 15.93 -13.68
CA ALA A 152 -10.12 15.24 -14.06
C ALA A 152 -8.88 16.02 -13.59
N PHE A 153 -7.84 15.29 -13.21
CA PHE A 153 -6.55 15.90 -12.92
C PHE A 153 -5.87 16.37 -14.21
N THR A 154 -5.33 17.58 -14.17
CA THR A 154 -4.33 18.06 -15.13
C THR A 154 -2.98 18.05 -14.45
N ILE A 155 -2.06 17.22 -14.96
CA ILE A 155 -0.73 17.01 -14.34
C ILE A 155 0.35 17.63 -15.22
N VAL A 156 1.20 18.47 -14.62
CA VAL A 156 2.37 19.06 -15.27
C VAL A 156 3.55 18.97 -14.30
N GLY A 157 4.52 18.11 -14.59
CA GLY A 157 5.62 17.82 -13.66
C GLY A 157 5.09 17.27 -12.33
N ASN A 158 5.44 17.92 -11.23
CA ASN A 158 4.98 17.55 -9.88
C ASN A 158 3.78 18.37 -9.42
N SER A 159 3.03 18.98 -10.34
CA SER A 159 1.84 19.77 -10.03
C SER A 159 0.58 19.10 -10.56
N ILE A 160 -0.48 19.15 -9.76
CA ILE A 160 -1.83 18.72 -10.10
C ILE A 160 -2.75 19.93 -10.03
N THR A 161 -3.53 20.16 -11.08
CA THR A 161 -4.61 21.14 -11.09
C THR A 161 -5.92 20.45 -11.41
N ALA A 162 -6.99 20.78 -10.69
CA ALA A 162 -8.32 20.25 -10.97
C ALA A 162 -9.43 21.20 -10.52
N GLY A 163 -10.63 20.97 -11.07
CA GLY A 163 -11.89 21.48 -10.54
C GLY A 163 -12.83 20.31 -10.31
N GLU A 164 -12.91 19.83 -9.06
CA GLU A 164 -13.73 18.72 -8.57
C GLU A 164 -13.24 17.31 -8.98
N ALA A 165 -11.92 17.08 -8.91
CA ALA A 165 -11.35 15.76 -9.24
C ALA A 165 -11.11 14.87 -8.00
N HIS A 166 -11.18 13.56 -8.23
CA HIS A 166 -10.86 12.53 -7.26
C HIS A 166 -9.93 11.49 -7.89
N GLY A 167 -9.03 10.92 -7.11
CA GLY A 167 -8.17 9.85 -7.61
C GLY A 167 -6.98 9.54 -6.70
N ILE A 168 -6.04 8.78 -7.25
CA ILE A 168 -4.88 8.26 -6.54
C ILE A 168 -3.62 8.52 -7.35
N ILE A 169 -2.60 9.05 -6.67
CA ILE A 169 -1.25 9.19 -7.21
C ILE A 169 -0.28 8.32 -6.42
N ARG A 170 0.84 7.95 -7.04
CA ARG A 170 1.93 7.19 -6.40
C ARG A 170 3.25 7.90 -6.64
N PHE A 171 4.02 8.10 -5.57
CA PHE A 171 5.37 8.64 -5.63
C PHE A 171 6.35 7.49 -5.81
N GLN A 172 7.20 7.50 -6.83
CA GLN A 172 8.19 6.41 -7.02
C GLN A 172 9.48 6.74 -6.28
N GLY A 173 9.87 5.88 -5.32
CA GLY A 173 11.07 6.05 -4.51
C GLY A 173 10.83 5.78 -3.02
N THR A 174 11.86 6.04 -2.21
CA THR A 174 11.79 5.88 -0.76
C THR A 174 11.85 7.24 -0.08
N TYR A 175 10.87 7.55 0.75
CA TYR A 175 10.66 8.88 1.33
C TYR A 175 10.55 8.79 2.86
N SER A 176 11.34 9.59 3.57
CA SER A 176 11.06 9.93 4.97
C SER A 176 10.14 11.15 5.08
N GLN A 177 10.02 11.92 4.00
CA GLN A 177 9.21 13.12 3.92
C GLN A 177 8.80 13.41 2.46
N ILE A 178 7.60 13.96 2.28
CA ILE A 178 7.12 14.58 1.03
C ILE A 178 6.50 15.92 1.41
N THR A 179 6.81 16.97 0.65
CA THR A 179 6.24 18.30 0.82
C THR A 179 5.16 18.56 -0.21
N LEU A 180 4.02 19.08 0.23
CA LEU A 180 2.92 19.57 -0.59
C LEU A 180 2.79 21.08 -0.41
N VAL A 181 2.79 21.84 -1.50
CA VAL A 181 2.39 23.25 -1.50
C VAL A 181 0.99 23.35 -2.10
N THR A 182 0.05 23.87 -1.32
CA THR A 182 -1.33 24.09 -1.74
C THR A 182 -1.56 25.50 -2.24
N ASN A 183 -2.31 25.62 -3.32
CA ASN A 183 -2.94 26.85 -3.76
C ASN A 183 -4.45 26.65 -3.72
N ASN A 184 -4.97 26.47 -2.51
CA ASN A 184 -6.37 26.18 -2.30
C ASN A 184 -7.20 27.46 -2.41
N THR A 185 -8.21 27.38 -3.25
CA THR A 185 -9.26 28.39 -3.42
C THR A 185 -10.58 27.93 -2.80
N GLU A 186 -10.59 26.71 -2.22
CA GLU A 186 -11.68 26.07 -1.51
C GLU A 186 -11.18 25.21 -0.33
N ASN A 187 -12.11 24.80 0.54
CA ASN A 187 -11.80 24.28 1.89
C ASN A 187 -12.07 22.77 2.05
N TRP A 188 -12.35 22.04 0.96
CA TRP A 188 -12.77 20.62 0.99
C TRP A 188 -11.86 19.67 0.21
N SER A 189 -10.76 20.15 -0.36
CA SER A 189 -9.74 19.30 -0.98
C SER A 189 -9.02 18.45 0.07
N GLY A 190 -9.33 17.16 0.13
CA GLY A 190 -8.84 16.22 1.14
C GLY A 190 -7.82 15.23 0.59
N LEU A 191 -6.96 14.71 1.46
CA LEU A 191 -6.06 13.61 1.15
C LEU A 191 -5.91 12.60 2.29
N THR A 192 -5.46 11.39 1.95
CA THR A 192 -4.88 10.43 2.87
C THR A 192 -3.74 9.68 2.21
N ILE A 193 -2.86 9.10 3.02
CA ILE A 193 -1.63 8.42 2.57
C ILE A 193 -1.82 6.92 2.71
N GLY A 194 -1.26 6.17 1.77
CA GLY A 194 -1.27 4.72 1.74
C GLY A 194 0.10 4.15 1.38
N ILE A 195 0.33 2.88 1.71
CA ILE A 195 1.50 2.10 1.30
C ILE A 195 1.05 0.74 0.83
N GLU A 196 1.82 0.16 -0.06
CA GLU A 196 1.60 -1.21 -0.52
C GLU A 196 1.82 -2.18 0.66
N ALA A 197 0.84 -3.03 0.95
CA ALA A 197 0.99 -4.07 1.96
C ALA A 197 2.14 -4.98 1.53
N VAL A 198 3.14 -5.14 2.40
CA VAL A 198 4.23 -6.08 2.14
C VAL A 198 3.67 -7.49 2.36
N PRO A 199 3.61 -8.35 1.31
CA PRO A 199 3.09 -9.68 1.50
C PRO A 199 3.95 -10.46 2.50
N GLU A 200 3.33 -11.00 3.56
CA GLU A 200 3.96 -11.98 4.45
C GLU A 200 4.09 -13.45 3.94
N PRO A 201 3.93 -13.86 2.66
CA PRO A 201 4.03 -15.28 2.29
C PRO A 201 5.39 -15.93 2.56
N ALA A 202 6.49 -15.18 2.51
CA ALA A 202 7.83 -15.77 2.58
C ALA A 202 8.28 -16.11 4.01
N ALA A 203 7.85 -15.35 5.03
CA ALA A 203 8.30 -15.57 6.40
C ALA A 203 7.83 -16.94 6.92
N TRP A 204 6.55 -17.28 6.72
CA TRP A 204 5.98 -18.56 7.10
C TRP A 204 6.52 -19.72 6.28
N ALA A 205 6.68 -19.54 4.96
CA ALA A 205 7.28 -20.55 4.10
C ALA A 205 8.74 -20.84 4.49
N MET A 206 9.53 -19.81 4.78
CA MET A 206 10.91 -19.94 5.25
C MET A 206 10.98 -20.56 6.65
N LEU A 207 10.03 -20.24 7.52
CA LEU A 207 9.93 -20.83 8.87
C LEU A 207 9.56 -22.32 8.80
N ILE A 208 8.57 -22.69 7.99
CA ILE A 208 8.18 -24.09 7.77
C ILE A 208 9.30 -24.87 7.09
N MET A 209 9.94 -24.29 6.07
CA MET A 209 11.10 -24.92 5.42
C MET A 209 12.27 -25.07 6.40
N GLY A 210 12.57 -24.04 7.18
CA GLY A 210 13.61 -24.07 8.21
C GLY A 210 13.36 -25.16 9.25
N PHE A 211 12.16 -25.21 9.84
CA PHE A 211 11.79 -26.25 10.79
C PHE A 211 11.72 -27.65 10.15
N GLY A 212 11.26 -27.75 8.91
CA GLY A 212 11.25 -29.00 8.15
C GLY A 212 12.66 -29.55 7.93
N LEU A 213 13.61 -28.69 7.55
CA LEU A 213 15.02 -29.06 7.37
C LEU A 213 15.68 -29.48 8.70
N VAL A 214 15.42 -28.75 9.79
CA VAL A 214 15.91 -29.10 11.14
C VAL A 214 15.34 -30.46 11.59
N GLY A 215 14.04 -30.70 11.40
CA GLY A 215 13.40 -31.98 11.72
C GLY A 215 13.99 -33.15 10.93
N ILE A 216 14.27 -32.97 9.64
CA ILE A 216 14.93 -33.98 8.80
C ILE A 216 16.36 -34.24 9.29
N ALA A 217 17.13 -33.20 9.60
CA ALA A 217 18.50 -33.31 10.08
C ALA A 217 18.58 -34.03 11.44
N ALA A 218 17.67 -33.71 12.37
CA ALA A 218 17.57 -34.38 13.67
C ALA A 218 17.27 -35.87 13.51
N ARG A 219 16.31 -36.23 12.66
CA ARG A 219 15.93 -37.63 12.41
C ARG A 219 17.05 -38.47 11.78
N ARG A 220 17.98 -37.85 11.03
CA ARG A 220 19.15 -38.54 10.46
C ARG A 220 20.19 -38.90 11.52
N ARG A 221 20.36 -38.09 12.57
CA ARG A 221 21.34 -38.33 13.64
C ARG A 221 20.98 -39.55 14.48
N ASP A 222 19.69 -39.74 14.79
CA ASP A 222 19.23 -40.89 15.58
C ASP A 222 19.44 -42.22 14.85
N ARG A 223 19.32 -42.22 13.52
CA ARG A 223 19.55 -43.43 12.70
C ARG A 223 21.00 -43.83 12.59
N SER A 224 21.93 -42.88 12.66
CA SER A 224 23.38 -43.16 12.65
C SER A 224 23.93 -43.64 13.99
N LEU A 225 23.20 -43.47 15.10
CA LEU A 225 23.59 -43.95 16.43
C LEU A 225 23.05 -45.36 16.75
N ALA A 226 22.13 -45.87 15.94
CA ALA A 226 21.50 -47.18 16.11
C ALA A 226 22.06 -48.27 15.16
N ALA A 227 23.17 -48.00 14.47
CA ALA A 227 23.91 -48.92 13.61
C ALA A 227 25.33 -49.10 14.15
#